data_AF-A1KYY0-F1
#
_entry.id   AF-A1KYY0-F1
#
_cell.length_a   1.000
_cell.length_b   1.000
_cell.length_c   1.000
_cell.angle_alpha   90.00
_cell.angle_beta   90.00
_cell.angle_gamma   90.00
#
_symmetry.space_group_name_H-M   'P 1'
#
loop_
_entity.id
_entity.type
_entity.pdbx_description
1 polymer ?
#
loop_
_entity_poly.entity_id
_entity_poly.type
_entity_poly.pdbx_seq_one_letter_code
_entity_poly.pdbx_strand_id
1 'polypeptide(L)'
;EICYELGTYFVGQRDYAEAVLWFYNAAYETESILDVHTSGDLPLLGLVECYETLLAGEEAKIPSDTALTIQYEMMLDKYREASRDWRMPEET
;
A
#
# COMPACT_ATOMS: atom_id res chain seq x y z
N GLU A 1 0.27 13.38 -2.42
CA GLU A 1 0.91 13.99 -1.22
C GLU A 1 0.14 13.72 0.06
N ILE A 2 -0.98 14.40 0.34
CA ILE A 2 -1.72 14.28 1.62
C ILE A 2 -2.14 12.84 1.92
N CYS A 3 -2.67 12.12 0.93
CA CYS A 3 -3.03 10.70 1.11
C CYS A 3 -1.81 9.83 1.45
N TYR A 4 -0.64 10.12 0.87
CA TYR A 4 0.60 9.41 1.21
C TYR A 4 1.04 9.71 2.65
N GLU A 5 1.02 10.99 3.05
CA GLU A 5 1.35 11.39 4.43
C GLU A 5 0.42 10.72 5.45
N LEU A 6 -0.88 10.67 5.19
CA LEU A 6 -1.84 9.96 6.04
C LEU A 6 -1.55 8.46 6.10
N GLY A 7 -1.21 7.82 4.97
CA GLY A 7 -0.76 6.43 4.95
C GLY A 7 0.44 6.19 5.87
N THR A 8 1.48 7.02 5.75
CA THR A 8 2.67 6.92 6.62
C THR A 8 2.35 7.17 8.09
N TYR A 9 1.43 8.10 8.38
CA TYR A 9 0.96 8.35 9.74
C TYR A 9 0.31 7.08 10.35
N PHE A 10 -0.60 6.42 9.63
CA PHE A 10 -1.28 5.23 10.13
C PHE A 10 -0.36 3.99 10.21
N VAL A 11 0.64 3.86 9.33
CA VAL A 11 1.74 2.89 9.51
C VAL A 11 2.47 3.13 10.84
N GLY A 12 2.80 4.39 11.15
CA GLY A 12 3.43 4.76 12.43
C GLY A 12 2.58 4.37 13.65
N GLN A 13 1.25 4.38 13.51
CA GLN A 13 0.30 3.93 14.54
C GLN A 13 0.02 2.42 14.52
N ARG A 14 0.64 1.67 13.60
CA ARG A 14 0.40 0.24 13.34
C ARG A 14 -1.04 -0.08 12.93
N ASP A 15 -1.77 0.89 12.40
CA ASP A 15 -3.09 0.69 11.82
C ASP A 15 -2.95 0.48 10.31
N TYR A 16 -2.47 -0.71 9.94
CA TYR A 16 -2.18 -1.05 8.55
C TYR A 16 -3.45 -1.15 7.69
N ALA A 17 -4.59 -1.47 8.28
CA ALA A 17 -5.86 -1.52 7.55
C ALA A 17 -6.28 -0.13 7.09
N GLU A 18 -6.16 0.87 7.96
CA GLU A 18 -6.41 2.27 7.60
C GLU A 18 -5.34 2.81 6.64
N ALA A 19 -4.06 2.50 6.88
CA ALA A 19 -2.96 2.91 6.02
C ALA A 19 -3.13 2.44 4.56
N VAL A 20 -3.65 1.22 4.34
CA VAL A 20 -3.97 0.70 3.00
C VAL A 20 -4.94 1.61 2.25
N LEU A 21 -5.98 2.13 2.91
CA LEU A 21 -6.95 3.02 2.27
C LEU A 21 -6.28 4.31 1.79
N TRP A 22 -5.42 4.88 2.62
CA TRP A 22 -4.71 6.11 2.31
C TRP A 22 -3.67 5.94 1.21
N PHE A 23 -2.89 4.86 1.25
CA PHE A 23 -1.96 4.56 0.16
C PHE A 23 -2.66 4.20 -1.15
N TYR A 24 -3.81 3.51 -1.10
CA TYR A 24 -4.61 3.27 -2.30
C TYR A 24 -5.07 4.59 -2.92
N ASN A 25 -5.62 5.50 -2.10
CA ASN A 25 -6.06 6.81 -2.57
C ASN A 25 -4.88 7.62 -3.14
N ALA A 26 -3.71 7.54 -2.51
CA ALA A 26 -2.50 8.19 -2.99
C ALA A 26 -2.05 7.64 -4.36
N ALA A 27 -2.03 6.32 -4.54
CA ALA A 27 -1.54 5.70 -5.77
C ALA A 27 -2.51 5.81 -6.97
N TYR A 28 -3.82 5.88 -6.71
CA TYR A 28 -4.82 5.68 -7.77
C TYR A 28 -5.88 6.78 -7.88
N GLU A 29 -6.20 7.48 -6.80
CA GLU A 29 -7.37 8.38 -6.76
C GLU A 29 -6.98 9.86 -6.61
N THR A 30 -5.74 10.16 -6.22
CA THR A 30 -5.30 11.54 -5.94
C THR A 30 -3.90 11.77 -6.48
N GLU A 31 -3.79 12.66 -7.47
CA GLU A 31 -2.50 13.11 -8.01
C GLU A 31 -1.73 13.95 -6.99
N SER A 32 -0.41 13.91 -7.08
CA SER A 32 0.49 14.84 -6.41
C SER A 32 0.77 16.07 -7.28
N ILE A 33 0.97 17.23 -6.65
CA ILE A 33 1.32 18.48 -7.33
C ILE A 33 2.83 18.76 -7.21
N LEU A 34 3.43 18.42 -6.07
CA LEU A 34 4.81 18.75 -5.72
C LEU A 34 5.80 17.61 -5.95
N ASP A 35 5.42 16.39 -5.59
CA ASP A 35 6.27 15.21 -5.69
C ASP A 35 5.51 14.01 -6.26
N VAL A 36 5.80 13.72 -7.53
CA VAL A 36 5.19 12.64 -8.33
C VAL A 36 5.30 11.26 -7.69
N HIS A 37 6.32 11.05 -6.87
CA HIS A 37 6.52 9.80 -6.15
C HIS A 37 5.41 9.58 -5.11
N THR A 38 4.84 10.64 -4.54
CA THR A 38 3.79 10.56 -3.50
C THR A 38 2.41 10.19 -4.04
N SER A 39 2.23 10.14 -5.37
CA SER A 39 1.10 9.47 -6.03
C SER A 39 1.58 8.39 -7.01
N GLY A 40 2.80 7.89 -6.83
CA GLY A 40 3.47 6.95 -7.72
C GLY A 40 4.00 5.72 -6.99
N ASP A 41 5.31 5.51 -7.02
CA ASP A 41 5.99 4.36 -6.44
C ASP A 41 5.91 4.30 -4.90
N LEU A 42 6.02 5.43 -4.20
CA LEU A 42 6.02 5.44 -2.72
C LEU A 42 4.74 4.86 -2.09
N PRO A 43 3.52 5.26 -2.50
CA PRO A 43 2.32 4.63 -1.95
C PRO A 43 2.17 3.16 -2.39
N LEU A 44 2.67 2.76 -3.56
CA LEU A 44 2.71 1.35 -3.95
C LEU A 44 3.60 0.52 -3.02
N LEU A 45 4.77 1.05 -2.65
CA LEU A 45 5.65 0.43 -1.64
C LEU A 45 4.99 0.39 -0.25
N GLY A 46 4.27 1.46 0.13
CA GLY A 46 3.47 1.49 1.36
C GLY A 46 2.39 0.42 1.40
N LEU A 47 1.71 0.16 0.27
CA LEU A 47 0.75 -0.94 0.14
C LEU A 47 1.44 -2.31 0.33
N VAL A 48 2.61 -2.52 -0.28
CA VAL A 48 3.39 -3.75 -0.09
C VAL A 48 3.71 -3.99 1.39
N GLU A 49 4.25 -2.98 2.09
CA GLU A 49 4.57 -3.09 3.53
C GLU A 49 3.32 -3.41 4.38
N CYS A 50 2.20 -2.75 4.09
CA CYS A 50 0.96 -2.99 4.82
C CYS A 50 0.44 -4.41 4.61
N TYR A 51 0.38 -4.90 3.37
CA TYR A 51 -0.11 -6.24 3.09
C TYR A 51 0.83 -7.34 3.59
N GLU A 52 2.15 -7.14 3.57
CA GLU A 52 3.10 -8.06 4.23
C GLU A 52 2.82 -8.17 5.73
N THR A 53 2.58 -7.03 6.40
CA THR A 53 2.33 -7.00 7.84
C THR A 53 0.96 -7.60 8.19
N LEU A 54 -0.07 -7.29 7.41
CA LEU A 54 -1.42 -7.84 7.59
C LEU A 54 -1.44 -9.35 7.36
N LEU A 55 -0.76 -9.85 6.32
CA LEU A 55 -0.63 -11.27 6.05
C LEU A 55 0.06 -12.00 7.20
N ALA A 56 1.25 -11.53 7.63
CA ALA A 56 1.97 -12.14 8.74
C ALA A 56 1.16 -12.14 10.05
N GLY A 57 0.37 -11.07 10.28
CA GLY A 57 -0.52 -10.98 11.42
C GLY A 57 -1.70 -11.96 11.38
N GLU A 58 -2.24 -12.24 10.19
CA GLU A 58 -3.34 -13.19 10.00
C GLU A 58 -2.86 -14.66 10.05
N GLU A 59 -1.70 -14.96 9.47
CA GLU A 59 -1.09 -16.29 9.52
C GLU A 59 -0.73 -16.72 10.95
N ALA A 60 -0.41 -15.76 11.82
CA ALA A 60 -0.10 -16.02 13.22
C ALA A 60 -1.34 -16.38 14.08
N LYS A 61 -2.56 -16.16 13.59
CA LYS A 61 -3.80 -16.46 14.32
C LYS A 61 -4.15 -17.95 14.25
N ILE A 62 -4.82 -18.47 15.27
CA ILE A 62 -5.30 -19.87 15.33
C ILE A 62 -6.77 -19.89 15.79
N PRO A 63 -7.72 -20.28 14.92
CA PRO A 63 -7.52 -20.57 13.50
C PRO A 63 -7.19 -19.28 12.71
N SER A 64 -6.43 -19.43 11.63
CA SER A 64 -6.21 -18.36 10.64
C SER A 64 -7.37 -18.37 9.62
N ASP A 65 -7.78 -17.19 9.17
CA ASP A 65 -8.75 -17.06 8.07
C ASP A 65 -8.05 -17.27 6.72
N THR A 66 -8.13 -18.49 6.18
CA THR A 66 -7.51 -18.86 4.91
C THR A 66 -8.02 -18.03 3.72
N ALA A 67 -9.27 -17.56 3.75
CA ALA A 67 -9.78 -16.74 2.65
C ALA A 67 -9.12 -15.36 2.69
N LEU A 68 -8.96 -14.80 3.89
CA LEU A 68 -8.32 -13.50 4.07
C LEU A 68 -6.82 -13.54 3.74
N THR A 69 -6.10 -14.60 4.13
CA THR A 69 -4.67 -14.74 3.79
C THR A 69 -4.46 -14.79 2.28
N ILE A 70 -5.27 -15.58 1.55
CA ILE A 70 -5.20 -15.66 0.08
C ILE A 70 -5.46 -14.28 -0.55
N GLN A 71 -6.42 -13.51 -0.02
CA GLN A 71 -6.67 -12.16 -0.52
C GLN A 71 -5.45 -11.25 -0.29
N TYR A 72 -4.85 -11.27 0.89
CA TYR A 72 -3.66 -10.47 1.18
C TYR A 72 -2.46 -10.84 0.29
N GLU A 73 -2.23 -12.13 0.03
CA GLU A 73 -1.19 -12.59 -0.91
C GLU A 73 -1.43 -12.06 -2.33
N MET A 74 -2.67 -12.15 -2.83
CA MET A 74 -3.02 -11.65 -4.16
C MET A 74 -2.78 -10.13 -4.29
N MET A 75 -3.17 -9.37 -3.27
CA MET A 75 -2.96 -7.92 -3.25
C MET A 75 -1.48 -7.56 -3.14
N LEU A 76 -0.73 -8.29 -2.32
CA LEU A 76 0.71 -8.10 -2.17
C LEU A 76 1.45 -8.30 -3.50
N ASP A 77 1.15 -9.39 -4.22
CA ASP A 77 1.78 -9.65 -5.53
C ASP A 77 1.43 -8.57 -6.56
N LYS A 78 0.16 -8.14 -6.59
CA LYS A 78 -0.29 -7.02 -7.44
C LYS A 78 0.54 -5.75 -7.19
N TYR A 79 0.72 -5.37 -5.93
CA TYR A 79 1.41 -4.11 -5.61
C TYR A 79 2.94 -4.21 -5.71
N ARG A 80 3.52 -5.40 -5.52
CA ARG A 80 4.93 -5.67 -5.85
C ARG A 80 5.21 -5.53 -7.34
N GLU A 81 4.32 -6.04 -8.18
CA GLU A 81 4.43 -5.87 -9.63
C GLU A 81 4.28 -4.39 -10.02
N ALA A 82 3.23 -3.72 -9.53
CA ALA A 82 2.98 -2.32 -9.84
C ALA A 82 4.14 -1.41 -9.39
N SER A 83 4.71 -1.62 -8.20
CA SER A 83 5.85 -0.82 -7.71
C SER A 83 7.12 -1.07 -8.53
N ARG A 84 7.36 -2.30 -8.99
CA ARG A 84 8.51 -2.63 -9.85
C ARG A 84 8.37 -2.01 -11.24
N ASP A 85 7.16 -2.01 -11.77
CA ASP A 85 6.88 -1.59 -13.14
C ASP A 85 6.64 -0.08 -13.25
N TRP A 86 6.48 0.62 -12.12
CA TRP A 86 6.34 2.06 -12.09
C TRP A 86 7.54 2.75 -12.73
N ARG A 87 7.24 3.77 -13.54
CA ARG A 87 8.22 4.64 -14.18
C ARG A 87 7.83 6.08 -13.93
N MET A 88 8.82 6.92 -13.72
CA MET A 88 8.62 8.36 -13.63
C MET A 88 7.92 8.84 -14.91
N PRO A 89 6.75 9.49 -14.81
CA PRO A 89 6.05 10.01 -15.97
C PRO A 89 6.84 11.17 -16.59
N GLU A 90 6.75 11.32 -17.91
CA GLU A 90 7.36 12.45 -18.62
C GLU A 90 6.66 13.76 -18.23
N GLU A 91 7.42 14.82 -18.01
CA GLU A 91 6.87 16.16 -17.79
C GLU A 91 6.15 16.63 -19.07
N THR A 92 4.83 16.72 -19.03
CA THR A 92 3.99 17.25 -20.12
C THR A 92 4.00 18.77 -20.20
#